data_AF-A0A7Y6IL16-F1
#
_entry.id   AF-A0A7Y6IL16-F1
#
_cell.length_a   1.000
_cell.length_b   1.000
_cell.length_c   1.000
_cell.angle_alpha   90.00
_cell.angle_beta   90.00
_cell.angle_gamma   90.00
#
_symmetry.space_group_name_H-M   'P 1'
#
loop_
_entity.id
_entity.type
_entity.pdbx_description
1 polymer ?
#
loop_
_entity_poly.entity_id
_entity_poly.type
_entity_poly.pdbx_seq_one_letter_code
_entity_poly.pdbx_strand_id
1 'polypeptide(L)'
;MMVLACALAGCASGPGDEGMSGSGQLCVDRAKRENALYLQAVSAVLASDKRVSVDEWNGCDSANNGAALSVLVSPELRRDALWKAFVEAGWSPASAACAPGCTDFQLVDQVDQRLIGIAIKEATDTAPEGRHQGLWVEVAAADSCWDDHGYRCS
;
A
#
# COMPACT_ATOMS: atom_id res chain seq x y z
N MET A 1 -31.45 -0.09 56.99
CA MET A 1 -30.90 1.25 57.30
C MET A 1 -29.37 1.11 57.31
N MET A 2 -28.70 2.04 56.62
CA MET A 2 -27.26 2.18 56.36
C MET A 2 -26.59 1.29 55.29
N VAL A 3 -26.08 2.02 54.29
CA VAL A 3 -25.28 1.71 53.11
C VAL A 3 -23.85 2.15 53.43
N LEU A 4 -22.81 1.42 52.97
CA LEU A 4 -21.47 1.92 52.54
C LEU A 4 -20.59 0.69 52.22
N ALA A 5 -20.26 0.37 50.96
CA ALA A 5 -19.36 1.00 49.99
C ALA A 5 -17.94 0.41 49.98
N CYS A 6 -17.62 -0.12 48.81
CA CYS A 6 -16.34 -0.46 48.17
C CYS A 6 -15.01 -0.07 48.82
N ALA A 7 -14.07 -1.01 48.78
CA ALA A 7 -12.73 -0.76 48.24
C ALA A 7 -12.17 -2.06 47.65
N LEU A 8 -12.53 -2.33 46.38
CA LEU A 8 -11.67 -3.14 45.51
C LEU A 8 -10.35 -2.39 45.44
N ALA A 9 -9.28 -2.99 45.97
CA ALA A 9 -7.93 -2.53 45.74
C ALA A 9 -7.70 -2.59 44.23
N GLY A 10 -7.87 -1.44 43.57
CA GLY A 10 -7.50 -1.27 42.18
C GLY A 10 -6.04 -1.68 42.05
N CYS A 11 -5.77 -2.60 41.13
CA CYS A 11 -4.45 -2.66 40.51
C CYS A 11 -4.13 -1.23 40.09
N ALA A 12 -3.10 -0.65 40.71
CA ALA A 12 -2.60 0.65 40.31
C ALA A 12 -2.27 0.56 38.82
N SER A 13 -3.11 1.20 38.00
CA SER A 13 -2.75 1.60 36.66
C SER A 13 -1.61 2.59 36.84
N GLY A 14 -0.38 2.10 36.80
CA GLY A 14 0.79 2.96 36.74
C GLY A 14 0.64 3.89 35.53
N PRO A 15 0.97 5.19 35.65
CA PRO A 15 1.11 6.05 34.49
C PRO A 15 2.43 5.66 33.82
N GLY A 16 2.35 4.75 32.85
CA GLY A 16 3.55 4.18 32.27
C GLY A 16 3.22 3.42 31.00
N ASP A 17 2.69 4.12 30.01
CA ASP A 17 2.83 3.80 28.58
C ASP A 17 2.32 4.98 27.73
N GLU A 18 2.93 6.16 27.88
CA GLU A 18 2.69 7.33 26.98
C GLU A 18 3.74 7.44 25.85
N GLY A 19 4.41 6.34 25.48
CA GLY A 19 5.58 6.39 24.58
C GLY A 19 5.44 5.76 23.18
N MET A 20 4.54 4.78 22.98
CA MET A 20 4.54 3.95 21.75
C MET A 20 3.27 4.01 20.90
N SER A 21 2.19 4.63 21.38
CA SER A 21 0.91 4.70 20.63
C SER A 21 0.90 5.75 19.51
N GLY A 22 1.76 6.77 19.60
CA GLY A 22 1.78 7.90 18.64
C GLY A 22 2.50 7.61 17.32
N SER A 23 3.60 6.85 17.34
CA SER A 23 4.41 6.57 16.15
C SER A 23 3.73 5.59 15.19
N GLY A 24 3.09 4.54 15.72
CA GLY A 24 2.35 3.56 14.92
C GLY A 24 1.15 4.18 14.18
N GLN A 25 0.36 5.00 14.86
CA GLN A 25 -0.78 5.69 14.23
C GLN A 25 -0.33 6.68 13.15
N LEU A 26 0.78 7.41 13.38
CA LEU A 26 1.38 8.29 12.39
C LEU A 26 1.82 7.54 11.13
N CYS A 27 2.41 6.35 11.27
CA CYS A 27 2.75 5.50 10.13
C CYS A 27 1.49 5.07 9.36
N VAL A 28 0.47 4.56 10.05
CA VAL A 28 -0.79 4.11 9.44
C VAL A 28 -1.47 5.25 8.66
N ASP A 29 -1.53 6.45 9.24
CA ASP A 29 -2.16 7.60 8.59
C ASP A 29 -1.38 8.06 7.34
N ARG A 30 -0.05 7.95 7.37
CA ARG A 30 0.79 8.22 6.20
C ARG A 30 0.59 7.15 5.12
N ALA A 31 0.59 5.88 5.51
CA ALA A 31 0.38 4.79 4.57
C ALA A 31 -0.98 4.88 3.87
N LYS A 32 -2.05 5.25 4.60
CA LYS A 32 -3.37 5.51 4.02
C LYS A 32 -3.34 6.63 2.96
N ARG A 33 -2.60 7.71 3.20
CA ARG A 33 -2.47 8.81 2.23
C ARG A 33 -1.71 8.37 0.97
N GLU A 34 -0.62 7.61 1.13
CA GLU A 34 0.12 7.09 -0.02
C GLU A 34 -0.70 6.05 -0.80
N ASN A 35 -1.42 5.14 -0.13
CA ASN A 35 -2.32 4.20 -0.82
C ASN A 35 -3.40 4.92 -1.62
N ALA A 36 -3.97 6.01 -1.08
CA ALA A 36 -4.90 6.85 -1.82
C ALA A 36 -4.25 7.49 -3.05
N LEU A 37 -3.01 7.98 -2.94
CA LEU A 37 -2.24 8.52 -4.06
C LEU A 37 -1.96 7.45 -5.12
N TYR A 38 -1.53 6.26 -4.72
CA TYR A 38 -1.29 5.14 -5.63
C TYR A 38 -2.56 4.73 -6.36
N LEU A 39 -3.70 4.66 -5.64
CA LEU A 39 -4.98 4.33 -6.24
C LEU A 39 -5.40 5.40 -7.25
N GLN A 40 -5.21 6.68 -6.91
CA GLN A 40 -5.45 7.80 -7.83
C GLN A 40 -4.57 7.69 -9.08
N ALA A 41 -3.27 7.41 -8.92
CA ALA A 41 -2.32 7.31 -10.02
C ALA A 41 -2.74 6.23 -11.05
N VAL A 42 -3.16 5.06 -10.59
CA VAL A 42 -3.60 3.98 -11.49
C VAL A 42 -5.03 4.14 -11.99
N SER A 43 -5.81 5.10 -11.46
CA SER A 43 -7.24 5.24 -11.76
C SER A 43 -7.54 5.58 -13.22
N ALA A 44 -6.63 6.24 -13.92
CA ALA A 44 -6.80 6.54 -15.34
C ALA A 44 -6.85 5.27 -16.21
N VAL A 45 -6.09 4.25 -15.83
CA VAL A 45 -6.01 2.96 -16.56
C VAL A 45 -7.01 1.96 -16.00
N LEU A 46 -7.00 1.83 -14.67
CA LEU A 46 -7.87 0.97 -13.89
C LEU A 46 -9.01 1.81 -13.32
N ALA A 47 -9.99 2.22 -14.13
CA ALA A 47 -11.20 2.87 -13.61
C ALA A 47 -11.99 1.90 -12.69
N SER A 48 -12.94 2.42 -11.89
CA SER A 48 -13.61 1.62 -10.85
C SER A 48 -14.33 0.38 -11.37
N ASP A 49 -14.86 0.43 -12.60
CA ASP A 49 -15.54 -0.68 -13.29
C ASP A 49 -14.58 -1.80 -13.73
N LYS A 50 -13.28 -1.52 -13.75
CA LYS A 50 -12.21 -2.48 -14.08
C LYS A 50 -11.59 -3.13 -12.84
N ARG A 51 -12.06 -2.78 -11.64
CA ARG A 51 -11.55 -3.27 -10.36
C ARG A 51 -12.59 -4.19 -9.72
N VAL A 52 -12.15 -5.38 -9.34
CA VAL A 52 -12.95 -6.30 -8.55
C VAL A 52 -12.71 -6.05 -7.06
N SER A 53 -11.45 -5.89 -6.65
CA SER A 53 -11.08 -5.53 -5.28
C SER A 53 -9.82 -4.66 -5.26
N VAL A 54 -9.63 -3.95 -4.15
CA VAL A 54 -8.42 -3.20 -3.84
C VAL A 54 -8.00 -3.60 -2.43
N ASP A 55 -6.84 -4.23 -2.32
CA ASP A 55 -6.28 -4.68 -1.06
C ASP A 55 -5.13 -3.75 -0.70
N GLU A 56 -5.29 -2.99 0.39
CA GLU A 56 -4.29 -2.05 0.89
C GLU A 56 -3.41 -2.70 1.95
N TRP A 57 -2.12 -2.46 1.85
CA TRP A 57 -1.09 -2.95 2.77
C TRP A 57 -0.33 -1.77 3.35
N ASN A 58 0.08 -1.92 4.61
CA ASN A 58 1.03 -1.04 5.25
C ASN A 58 2.02 -1.91 6.02
N GLY A 59 3.29 -1.54 6.00
CA GLY A 59 4.33 -2.27 6.72
C GLY A 59 4.62 -1.71 8.11
N CYS A 60 3.69 -0.98 8.72
CA CYS A 60 3.92 -0.23 9.97
C CYS A 60 4.19 -1.10 11.21
N ASP A 61 3.97 -2.41 11.12
CA ASP A 61 4.24 -3.42 12.15
C ASP A 61 5.49 -4.26 11.86
N SER A 62 6.21 -3.98 10.78
CA SER A 62 7.36 -4.76 10.31
C SER A 62 8.53 -3.87 9.87
N ALA A 63 9.72 -4.45 9.68
CA ALA A 63 10.90 -3.71 9.22
C ALA A 63 10.79 -3.17 7.77
N ASN A 64 9.75 -3.58 7.02
CA ASN A 64 9.48 -3.12 5.67
C ASN A 64 8.48 -1.97 5.71
N ASN A 65 8.92 -0.83 6.23
CA ASN A 65 8.14 0.39 6.27
C ASN A 65 7.69 0.78 4.86
N GLY A 66 6.38 0.90 4.65
CA GLY A 66 5.86 1.28 3.35
C GLY A 66 4.35 1.23 3.27
N ALA A 67 3.85 1.77 2.16
CA ALA A 67 2.48 1.64 1.70
C ALA A 67 2.50 0.88 0.37
N ALA A 68 1.53 0.02 0.15
CA ALA A 68 1.34 -0.67 -1.11
C ALA A 68 -0.13 -1.02 -1.30
N LEU A 69 -0.56 -1.21 -2.53
CA LEU A 69 -1.88 -1.77 -2.83
C LEU A 69 -1.80 -2.84 -3.91
N SER A 70 -2.76 -3.75 -3.87
CA SER A 70 -2.97 -4.78 -4.88
C SER A 70 -4.38 -4.63 -5.42
N VAL A 71 -4.51 -4.36 -6.72
CA VAL A 71 -5.81 -4.25 -7.40
C VAL A 71 -6.09 -5.55 -8.12
N LEU A 72 -7.13 -6.29 -7.72
CA LEU A 72 -7.65 -7.37 -8.54
C LEU A 72 -8.45 -6.76 -9.67
N VAL A 73 -8.06 -7.04 -10.91
CA VAL A 73 -8.75 -6.50 -12.08
C VAL A 73 -9.85 -7.45 -12.55
N SER A 74 -10.81 -6.91 -13.29
CA SER A 74 -11.89 -7.70 -13.86
C SER A 74 -11.36 -8.79 -14.79
N PRO A 75 -11.93 -10.02 -14.77
CA PRO A 75 -11.37 -11.20 -15.44
C PRO A 75 -11.32 -11.10 -16.96
N GLU A 76 -12.09 -10.20 -17.57
CA GLU A 76 -12.06 -9.88 -19.00
C GLU A 76 -10.78 -9.12 -19.42
N LEU A 77 -10.06 -8.54 -18.47
CA LEU A 77 -8.83 -7.80 -18.73
C LEU A 77 -7.65 -8.75 -18.86
N ARG A 78 -6.97 -8.65 -20.00
CA ARG A 78 -5.75 -9.42 -20.26
C ARG A 78 -4.52 -8.62 -19.89
N ARG A 79 -3.46 -9.33 -19.49
CA ARG A 79 -2.15 -8.76 -19.12
C ARG A 79 -1.56 -7.85 -20.20
N ASP A 80 -1.58 -8.30 -21.44
CA ASP A 80 -1.05 -7.56 -22.60
C ASP A 80 -1.83 -6.26 -22.86
N ALA A 81 -3.16 -6.31 -22.76
CA ALA A 81 -4.02 -5.14 -22.88
C ALA A 81 -3.79 -4.14 -21.74
N LEU A 82 -3.64 -4.61 -20.49
CA LEU A 82 -3.33 -3.75 -19.36
C LEU A 82 -1.96 -3.08 -19.50
N TRP A 83 -0.93 -3.85 -19.85
CA TRP A 83 0.41 -3.31 -20.10
C TRP A 83 0.35 -2.19 -21.13
N LYS A 84 -0.30 -2.44 -22.26
CA LYS A 84 -0.45 -1.45 -23.34
C LYS A 84 -1.20 -0.20 -22.84
N ALA A 85 -2.28 -0.36 -22.08
CA ALA A 85 -3.04 0.76 -21.55
C ALA A 85 -2.22 1.63 -20.58
N PHE A 86 -1.38 1.03 -19.74
CA PHE A 86 -0.46 1.79 -18.88
C PHE A 86 0.57 2.57 -19.70
N VAL A 87 1.19 1.93 -20.70
CA VAL A 87 2.14 2.62 -21.59
C VAL A 87 1.48 3.78 -22.36
N GLU A 88 0.26 3.57 -22.87
CA GLU A 88 -0.53 4.63 -23.53
C GLU A 88 -0.91 5.77 -22.59
N ALA A 89 -1.05 5.49 -21.29
CA ALA A 89 -1.27 6.48 -20.24
C ALA A 89 0.02 7.20 -19.78
N GLY A 90 1.17 6.90 -20.38
CA GLY A 90 2.44 7.58 -20.10
C GLY A 90 3.41 6.81 -19.19
N TRP A 91 3.02 5.63 -18.69
CA TRP A 91 3.89 4.82 -17.85
C TRP A 91 5.07 4.27 -18.67
N SER A 92 6.26 4.29 -18.07
CA SER A 92 7.51 3.89 -18.72
C SER A 92 8.08 2.60 -18.14
N PRO A 93 8.77 1.75 -18.92
CA PRO A 93 9.50 0.61 -18.37
C PRO A 93 10.45 0.97 -17.24
N ALA A 94 10.39 0.26 -16.12
CA ALA A 94 11.15 0.56 -14.91
C ALA A 94 12.68 0.59 -15.14
N SER A 95 13.19 -0.28 -16.02
CA SER A 95 14.61 -0.38 -16.35
C SER A 95 15.21 0.89 -16.98
N ALA A 96 14.37 1.76 -17.55
CA ALA A 96 14.80 3.01 -18.19
C ALA A 96 14.75 4.22 -17.24
N ALA A 97 13.97 4.16 -16.16
CA ALA A 97 13.60 5.31 -15.36
C ALA A 97 14.14 5.28 -13.90
N CYS A 98 14.78 4.20 -13.48
CA CYS A 98 15.09 3.97 -12.06
C CYS A 98 16.57 3.75 -11.71
N ALA A 99 16.90 4.09 -10.45
CA ALA A 99 18.07 3.60 -9.70
C ALA A 99 17.99 2.05 -9.49
N PRO A 100 19.07 1.35 -9.07
CA PRO A 100 19.11 -0.13 -8.97
C PRO A 100 18.09 -0.81 -8.02
N GLY A 101 17.13 -0.10 -7.44
CA GLY A 101 16.11 -0.62 -6.51
C GLY A 101 14.73 -0.93 -7.11
N CYS A 102 14.45 -0.61 -8.37
CA CYS A 102 13.11 -0.82 -8.97
C CYS A 102 12.87 -2.22 -9.57
N THR A 103 13.68 -3.23 -9.26
CA THR A 103 13.67 -4.53 -9.97
C THR A 103 12.35 -5.28 -9.88
N ASP A 104 11.53 -4.99 -8.88
CA ASP A 104 10.24 -5.62 -8.67
C ASP A 104 9.11 -4.98 -9.49
N PHE A 105 9.38 -3.82 -10.10
CA PHE A 105 8.44 -3.08 -10.92
C PHE A 105 8.67 -3.32 -12.42
N GLN A 106 7.57 -3.33 -13.14
CA GLN A 106 7.51 -3.52 -14.58
C GLN A 106 7.42 -2.19 -15.32
N LEU A 107 6.54 -1.32 -14.84
CA LEU A 107 6.31 0.03 -15.34
C LEU A 107 6.35 1.00 -14.16
N VAL A 108 6.76 2.24 -14.41
CA VAL A 108 6.78 3.33 -13.45
C VAL A 108 6.22 4.60 -14.06
N ASP A 109 5.73 5.49 -13.20
CA ASP A 109 5.30 6.84 -13.57
C ASP A 109 5.66 7.83 -12.46
N GLN A 110 5.92 9.06 -12.86
CA GLN A 110 6.24 10.15 -11.94
C GLN A 110 4.96 10.94 -11.64
N VAL A 111 4.43 10.80 -10.42
CA VAL A 111 3.28 11.55 -9.95
C VAL A 111 3.76 12.58 -8.93
N ASP A 112 3.73 13.84 -9.33
CA ASP A 112 4.38 14.94 -8.62
C ASP A 112 5.85 14.61 -8.31
N GLN A 113 6.19 14.42 -7.03
CA GLN A 113 7.54 14.06 -6.59
C GLN A 113 7.74 12.56 -6.35
N ARG A 114 6.70 11.74 -6.51
CA ARG A 114 6.75 10.29 -6.29
C ARG A 114 7.05 9.54 -7.57
N LEU A 115 8.01 8.63 -7.50
CA LEU A 115 8.13 7.59 -8.51
C LEU A 115 7.27 6.41 -8.07
N ILE A 116 6.16 6.17 -8.76
CA ILE A 116 5.24 5.07 -8.46
C ILE A 116 5.51 3.95 -9.44
N GLY A 117 5.62 2.72 -8.95
CA GLY A 117 5.83 1.53 -9.76
C GLY A 117 4.63 0.60 -9.71
N ILE A 118 4.43 -0.12 -10.81
CA ILE A 118 3.47 -1.22 -10.89
C ILE A 118 4.12 -2.53 -11.31
N ALA A 119 3.53 -3.63 -10.86
CA ALA A 119 3.79 -4.96 -11.37
C ALA A 119 2.47 -5.67 -11.65
N ILE A 120 2.31 -6.15 -12.88
CA ILE A 120 1.17 -7.00 -13.25
C ILE A 120 1.55 -8.45 -12.91
N LYS A 121 0.79 -9.10 -12.03
CA LYS A 121 1.03 -10.47 -11.55
C LYS A 121 -0.24 -11.30 -11.67
N GLU A 122 -0.09 -12.58 -11.97
CA GLU A 122 -1.22 -13.50 -12.05
C GLU A 122 -1.15 -14.43 -10.83
N ALA A 123 -2.24 -14.45 -10.05
CA ALA A 123 -2.41 -15.37 -8.94
C ALA A 123 -3.16 -16.60 -9.42
N THR A 124 -2.52 -17.76 -9.35
CA THR A 124 -3.08 -19.06 -9.77
C THR A 124 -3.65 -19.82 -8.57
N ASP A 125 -4.05 -21.09 -8.76
CA ASP A 125 -4.64 -21.98 -7.75
C ASP A 125 -3.81 -22.17 -6.47
N THR A 126 -2.55 -21.72 -6.44
CA THR A 126 -1.66 -21.79 -5.28
C THR A 126 -1.50 -20.44 -4.57
N ALA A 127 -2.44 -19.51 -4.75
CA ALA A 127 -2.39 -18.22 -4.08
C ALA A 127 -2.40 -18.38 -2.54
N PRO A 128 -1.69 -17.52 -1.79
CA PRO A 128 -1.76 -17.50 -0.33
C PRO A 128 -3.21 -17.39 0.16
N GLU A 129 -3.52 -18.00 1.32
CA GLU A 129 -4.85 -17.93 1.92
C GLU A 129 -5.36 -16.48 1.97
N GLY A 130 -6.54 -16.24 1.40
CA GLY A 130 -7.18 -14.92 1.35
C GLY A 130 -6.97 -14.14 0.04
N ARG A 131 -6.08 -14.55 -0.86
CA ARG A 131 -5.93 -13.88 -2.17
C ARG A 131 -6.79 -14.56 -3.24
N HIS A 132 -7.65 -13.79 -3.88
CA HIS A 132 -8.44 -14.27 -5.02
C HIS A 132 -7.54 -14.60 -6.23
N GLN A 133 -7.93 -15.63 -6.97
CA GLN A 133 -7.30 -15.96 -8.26
C GLN A 133 -7.57 -14.86 -9.29
N GLY A 134 -6.64 -14.68 -10.20
CA GLY A 134 -6.78 -13.74 -11.32
C GLY A 134 -5.60 -12.80 -11.47
N LEU A 135 -5.82 -11.75 -12.24
CA LEU A 135 -4.79 -10.78 -12.60
C LEU A 135 -4.80 -9.62 -11.60
N TRP A 136 -3.64 -9.37 -11.00
CA TRP A 136 -3.43 -8.33 -10.01
C TRP A 136 -2.47 -7.28 -10.55
N VAL A 137 -2.74 -6.02 -10.19
CA VAL A 137 -1.80 -4.91 -10.36
C VAL A 137 -1.33 -4.50 -8.97
N GLU A 138 -0.08 -4.83 -8.67
CA GLU A 138 0.59 -4.39 -7.44
C GLU A 138 1.19 -3.01 -7.67
N VAL A 139 0.97 -2.09 -6.73
CA VAL A 139 1.37 -0.68 -6.84
C VAL A 139 2.05 -0.25 -5.55
N ALA A 140 3.21 0.39 -5.65
CA ALA A 140 3.94 0.97 -4.52
C ALA A 140 4.89 2.07 -5.01
N ALA A 141 5.51 2.79 -4.08
CA ALA A 141 6.63 3.65 -4.42
C ALA A 141 7.79 2.82 -4.98
N ALA A 142 8.35 3.27 -6.10
CA ALA A 142 9.55 2.71 -6.71
C ALA A 142 10.82 3.49 -6.34
N ASP A 143 10.69 4.54 -5.54
CA ASP A 143 11.81 5.26 -4.96
C ASP A 143 12.16 4.74 -3.55
N SER A 144 13.41 4.94 -3.12
CA SER A 144 13.89 4.56 -1.79
C SER A 144 13.67 5.68 -0.76
N CYS A 145 12.63 6.50 -0.95
CA CYS A 145 12.44 7.74 -0.22
C CYS A 145 11.58 7.59 1.02
N TRP A 146 11.15 6.36 1.35
CA TRP A 146 10.32 6.06 2.50
C TRP A 146 11.10 5.57 3.71
N ASP A 147 10.67 5.95 4.91
CA ASP A 147 11.11 5.43 6.19
C ASP A 147 9.99 5.43 7.26
N ASP A 148 10.32 5.08 8.51
CA ASP A 148 9.41 5.19 9.67
C ASP A 148 8.79 6.59 9.85
N HIS A 149 9.49 7.63 9.40
CA HIS A 149 9.03 9.02 9.41
C HIS A 149 8.30 9.45 8.13
N GLY A 150 7.99 8.52 7.22
CA GLY A 150 7.27 8.75 5.97
C GLY A 150 8.20 9.02 4.79
N TYR A 151 7.74 9.83 3.85
CA TYR A 151 8.55 10.17 2.68
C TYR A 151 9.53 11.31 2.94
N ARG A 152 10.76 11.18 2.46
CA ARG A 152 11.88 12.08 2.73
C ARG A 152 12.43 12.84 1.52
N CYS A 153 12.19 12.39 0.29
CA CYS A 153 12.69 13.11 -0.87
C CYS A 153 11.81 14.34 -1.14
N SER A 154 12.42 15.46 -1.49
CA SER A 154 11.78 16.77 -1.67
C SER A 154 12.39 17.48 -2.86
#